data_AF-A0A2U4C8K9-F1
#
_entry.id   AF-A0A2U4C8K9-F1
#
_cell.length_a   1.000
_cell.length_b   1.000
_cell.length_c   1.000
_cell.angle_alpha   90.00
_cell.angle_beta   90.00
_cell.angle_gamma   90.00
#
_symmetry.space_group_name_H-M   'P 1'
#
loop_
_entity.id
_entity.type
_entity.pdbx_description
1 polymer ?
#
loop_
_entity_poly.entity_id
_entity_poly.type
_entity_poly.pdbx_seq_one_letter_code
_entity_poly.pdbx_strand_id
1 'polypeptide(L)'
;MSFVMIPTNLKKKFSCCVLVFLLFAIICVWKEKKKGSYYESLKLQTKEFQVLRSGSQSVSSSGTHNPQRGSQALSGPKAKPEATFQVWNKDSSTKNLIPRLQKIWKNYLSMNKYKVSYKGPGPGVKFSAEALLCHLRDHVNVSMVEATDFPFNTSEWEGYLPKENIRTKAGPWGRCAVVSSAGSLKSSQLGREIDDHDAVLRFNGAPTANFQQDVGTRTTIRLMNSQLVTTEGRFLKDSLYNEGILIVWDPSIYHSDIPKWYKNPDYSFFDSFKSYRKLHPDQPFYILKPQMPWELWDVIQEISPEQIQPNPPSSGMLAYGQSSVH
;
A
#
# COMPACT_ATOMS: atom_id res chain seq x y z
N MET A 1 28.33 51.40 51.10
CA MET A 1 26.99 51.11 50.55
C MET A 1 27.12 51.22 49.04
N SER A 2 27.41 50.11 48.35
CA SER A 2 27.73 50.12 46.91
C SER A 2 26.63 49.39 46.16
N PHE A 3 25.80 50.15 45.44
CA PHE A 3 24.79 49.62 44.54
C PHE A 3 25.45 49.11 43.26
N VAL A 4 25.31 47.82 42.98
CA VAL A 4 25.69 47.23 41.69
C VAL A 4 24.56 47.51 40.69
N MET A 5 24.81 48.44 39.77
CA MET A 5 23.91 48.78 38.68
C MET A 5 24.08 47.76 37.54
N ILE A 6 23.13 46.84 37.41
CA ILE A 6 23.09 45.85 36.32
C ILE A 6 22.85 46.59 34.99
N PRO A 7 23.69 46.43 33.96
CA PRO A 7 23.55 47.15 32.70
C PRO A 7 22.25 46.77 32.00
N THR A 8 21.40 47.78 31.77
CA THR A 8 20.08 47.71 31.10
C THR A 8 20.11 47.09 29.70
N ASN A 9 21.29 46.99 29.08
CA ASN A 9 21.49 46.38 27.77
C ASN A 9 21.36 44.83 27.81
N LEU A 10 21.74 44.19 28.92
CA LEU A 10 21.65 42.73 29.05
C LEU A 10 20.21 42.26 29.21
N LYS A 11 19.38 43.00 29.95
CA LYS A 11 17.94 42.73 30.09
C LYS A 11 17.18 42.87 28.78
N LYS A 12 17.54 43.84 27.93
CA LYS A 12 16.93 44.02 26.60
C LYS A 12 17.30 42.89 25.63
N LYS A 13 18.56 42.45 25.62
CA LYS A 13 19.02 41.32 24.80
C LYS A 13 18.37 40.00 25.23
N PHE A 14 18.27 39.76 26.54
CA PHE A 14 17.60 38.56 27.08
C PHE A 14 16.10 38.57 26.76
N SER A 15 15.44 39.72 26.90
CA SER A 15 14.03 39.90 26.54
C SER A 15 13.77 39.61 25.05
N CYS A 16 14.66 40.08 24.15
CA CYS A 16 14.54 39.81 22.72
C CYS A 16 14.72 38.31 22.39
N CYS A 17 15.70 37.64 23.01
CA CYS A 17 15.91 36.19 22.81
C CYS A 17 14.70 35.37 23.29
N VAL A 18 14.11 35.73 24.44
CA VAL A 18 12.92 35.07 24.96
C VAL A 18 11.72 35.27 24.03
N LEU A 19 11.52 36.47 23.47
CA LEU A 19 10.46 36.74 22.50
C LEU A 19 10.62 35.94 21.20
N VAL A 20 11.85 35.79 20.69
CA VAL A 20 12.13 34.98 19.50
C VAL A 20 11.86 33.49 19.76
N PHE A 21 12.26 32.98 20.94
CA PHE A 21 11.96 31.60 21.33
C PHE A 21 10.47 31.35 21.49
N LEU A 22 9.73 32.28 22.09
CA LEU A 22 8.27 32.17 22.23
C LEU A 22 7.57 32.21 20.87
N LEU A 23 7.99 33.07 19.95
CA LEU A 23 7.47 33.09 18.59
C LEU A 23 7.76 31.79 17.84
N PHE A 24 8.97 31.25 17.96
CA PHE A 24 9.33 29.96 17.36
C PHE A 24 8.51 28.81 17.95
N ALA A 25 8.33 28.77 19.28
CA ALA A 25 7.50 27.77 19.95
C ALA A 25 6.03 27.87 19.52
N ILE A 26 5.49 29.10 19.41
CA ILE A 26 4.12 29.33 18.90
C ILE A 26 3.99 28.81 17.46
N ILE A 27 4.96 29.08 16.58
CA ILE A 27 4.96 28.58 15.20
C ILE A 27 5.03 27.05 15.16
N CYS A 28 5.88 26.43 16.00
CA CYS A 28 5.99 24.98 16.12
C CYS A 28 4.68 24.34 16.59
N VAL A 29 4.07 24.89 17.65
CA VAL A 29 2.78 24.41 18.18
C VAL A 29 1.66 24.65 17.16
N TRP A 30 1.67 25.76 16.43
CA TRP A 30 0.68 26.03 15.37
C TRP A 30 0.83 25.07 14.17
N LYS A 31 2.07 24.71 13.83
CA LYS A 31 2.38 23.70 12.79
C LYS A 31 1.94 22.30 13.21
N GLU A 32 2.14 21.93 14.48
CA GLU A 32 1.60 20.68 15.03
C GLU A 32 0.06 20.67 15.08
N LYS A 33 -0.57 21.77 15.51
CA LYS A 33 -2.03 21.90 15.56
C LYS A 33 -2.65 21.83 14.15
N LYS A 34 -1.98 22.36 13.11
CA LYS A 34 -2.38 22.17 11.71
C LYS A 34 -2.25 20.72 11.23
N LYS A 35 -1.19 20.00 11.63
CA LYS A 35 -1.06 18.56 11.33
C LYS A 35 -2.19 17.77 11.99
N GLY A 36 -2.46 17.98 13.27
CA GLY A 36 -3.55 17.32 13.99
C GLY A 36 -4.94 17.63 13.43
N SER A 37 -5.20 18.89 13.05
CA SER A 37 -6.46 19.32 12.44
C SER A 37 -6.69 18.72 11.05
N TYR A 38 -5.64 18.50 10.26
CA TYR A 38 -5.74 17.81 8.97
C TYR A 38 -6.12 16.33 9.14
N TYR A 39 -5.52 15.65 10.12
CA TYR A 39 -5.85 14.25 10.44
C TYR A 39 -7.26 14.08 11.01
N GLU A 40 -7.70 14.97 11.90
CA GLU A 40 -9.07 14.96 12.42
C GLU A 40 -10.11 15.28 11.34
N SER A 41 -9.81 16.18 10.39
CA SER A 41 -10.69 16.46 9.25
C SER A 41 -10.86 15.24 8.33
N LEU A 42 -9.78 14.48 8.08
CA LEU A 42 -9.84 13.20 7.36
C LEU A 42 -10.65 12.13 8.12
N LYS A 43 -10.56 12.11 9.44
CA LYS A 43 -11.28 11.16 10.30
C LYS A 43 -12.77 11.49 10.41
N LEU A 44 -13.14 12.78 10.47
CA LEU A 44 -14.52 13.26 10.52
C LEU A 44 -15.27 13.00 9.20
N GLN A 45 -14.63 13.25 8.04
CA GLN A 45 -15.20 12.91 6.72
C GLN A 45 -15.48 11.42 6.56
N THR A 46 -14.68 10.56 7.19
CA THR A 46 -14.88 9.10 7.13
C THR A 46 -16.10 8.66 7.94
N LYS A 47 -16.42 9.37 9.04
CA LYS A 47 -17.60 9.09 9.87
C LYS A 47 -18.90 9.58 9.24
N GLU A 48 -18.92 10.76 8.62
CA GLU A 48 -20.12 11.25 7.91
C GLU A 48 -20.52 10.33 6.74
N PHE A 49 -19.53 9.71 6.08
CA PHE A 49 -19.77 8.77 4.98
C PHE A 49 -20.39 7.44 5.44
N GLN A 50 -20.23 7.05 6.71
CA GLN A 50 -20.90 5.87 7.28
C GLN A 50 -22.35 6.14 7.68
N VAL A 51 -22.70 7.38 8.05
CA VAL A 51 -24.05 7.72 8.52
C VAL A 51 -25.03 7.95 7.36
N LEU A 52 -24.57 8.44 6.21
CA LEU A 52 -25.46 8.77 5.08
C LEU A 52 -25.99 7.56 4.28
N ARG A 53 -25.56 6.33 4.60
CA ARG A 53 -25.91 5.12 3.83
C ARG A 53 -26.89 4.16 4.52
N SER A 54 -27.38 4.47 5.72
CA SER A 54 -28.31 3.61 6.46
C SER A 54 -29.81 3.88 6.21
N GLY A 55 -30.17 4.67 5.19
CA GLY A 55 -31.57 5.01 4.90
C GLY A 55 -31.99 4.73 3.46
N SER A 56 -32.53 3.55 3.18
CA SER A 56 -33.69 3.37 2.29
C SER A 56 -34.17 1.91 2.31
N GLN A 57 -35.45 1.77 2.63
CA GLN A 57 -36.17 0.52 2.86
C GLN A 57 -36.62 -0.15 1.55
N SER A 58 -36.79 -1.47 1.67
CA SER A 58 -37.43 -2.40 0.73
C SER A 58 -38.91 -2.11 0.50
N VAL A 59 -39.36 -2.20 -0.75
CA VAL A 59 -40.77 -2.38 -1.10
C VAL A 59 -40.89 -3.59 -2.04
N SER A 60 -41.66 -4.56 -1.57
CA SER A 60 -42.15 -5.75 -2.27
C SER A 60 -43.40 -5.41 -3.08
N SER A 61 -43.60 -6.05 -4.23
CA SER A 61 -44.93 -6.17 -4.84
C SER A 61 -45.12 -7.55 -5.49
N SER A 62 -46.11 -8.25 -4.98
CA SER A 62 -46.76 -9.44 -5.53
C SER A 62 -47.91 -9.01 -6.45
N GLY A 63 -48.19 -9.80 -7.49
CA GLY A 63 -49.36 -9.61 -8.36
C GLY A 63 -49.50 -10.71 -9.41
N THR A 64 -50.48 -11.59 -9.21
CA THR A 64 -50.96 -12.66 -10.09
C THR A 64 -52.11 -12.19 -10.98
N HIS A 65 -52.10 -12.47 -12.30
CA HIS A 65 -53.14 -13.27 -13.02
C HIS A 65 -53.05 -13.27 -14.57
N ASN A 66 -53.01 -14.51 -15.08
CA ASN A 66 -53.66 -15.13 -16.26
C ASN A 66 -53.33 -14.81 -17.75
N PRO A 67 -53.49 -15.83 -18.64
CA PRO A 67 -52.79 -15.92 -19.91
C PRO A 67 -53.70 -15.65 -21.12
N GLN A 68 -53.16 -15.02 -22.15
CA GLN A 68 -53.74 -15.06 -23.50
C GLN A 68 -52.72 -15.53 -24.53
N ARG A 69 -53.16 -16.56 -25.24
CA ARG A 69 -52.50 -17.27 -26.32
C ARG A 69 -52.72 -16.49 -27.61
N GLY A 70 -51.63 -16.01 -28.22
CA GLY A 70 -51.62 -15.41 -29.54
C GLY A 70 -50.37 -15.83 -30.29
N SER A 71 -50.54 -16.71 -31.27
CA SER A 71 -49.49 -17.21 -32.15
C SER A 71 -49.07 -16.12 -33.14
N GLN A 72 -47.77 -15.79 -33.24
CA GLN A 72 -47.20 -15.29 -34.50
C GLN A 72 -45.66 -15.31 -34.53
N ALA A 73 -45.16 -15.93 -35.61
CA ALA A 73 -43.89 -15.75 -36.31
C ALA A 73 -42.57 -16.08 -35.57
N LEU A 74 -41.94 -17.18 -36.00
CA LEU A 74 -40.49 -17.41 -35.87
C LEU A 74 -39.73 -16.23 -36.51
N SER A 75 -39.15 -15.36 -35.69
CA SER A 75 -38.02 -14.54 -36.12
C SER A 75 -36.74 -15.38 -35.97
N GLY A 76 -35.93 -15.47 -37.02
CA GLY A 76 -34.61 -16.11 -37.01
C GLY A 76 -33.70 -15.59 -35.89
N PRO A 77 -32.54 -16.22 -35.64
CA PRO A 77 -31.71 -15.90 -34.49
C PRO A 77 -31.23 -14.44 -34.59
N LYS A 78 -31.93 -13.55 -33.90
CA LYS A 78 -31.44 -12.20 -33.62
C LYS A 78 -30.13 -12.40 -32.87
N ALA A 79 -29.02 -11.98 -33.47
CA ALA A 79 -27.74 -11.88 -32.78
C ALA A 79 -28.01 -11.17 -31.43
N LYS A 80 -27.63 -11.82 -30.32
CA LYS A 80 -27.71 -11.20 -29.01
C LYS A 80 -26.98 -9.86 -29.11
N PRO A 81 -27.59 -8.74 -28.67
CA PRO A 81 -26.87 -7.48 -28.59
C PRO A 81 -25.61 -7.73 -27.74
N GLU A 82 -24.44 -7.37 -28.28
CA GLU A 82 -23.21 -7.37 -27.49
C GLU A 82 -23.45 -6.55 -26.23
N ALA A 83 -23.25 -7.17 -25.07
CA ALA A 83 -23.41 -6.51 -23.80
C ALA A 83 -22.39 -5.37 -23.72
N THR A 84 -22.87 -4.13 -23.69
CA THR A 84 -22.04 -2.95 -23.47
C THR A 84 -21.92 -2.72 -21.98
N PHE A 85 -20.77 -3.08 -21.41
CA PHE A 85 -20.45 -2.84 -20.02
C PHE A 85 -19.07 -2.16 -19.91
N GLN A 86 -18.87 -1.37 -18.86
CA GLN A 86 -17.63 -0.65 -18.63
C GLN A 86 -16.70 -1.46 -17.72
N VAL A 87 -15.46 -1.64 -18.17
CA VAL A 87 -14.35 -2.20 -17.39
C VAL A 87 -13.21 -1.18 -17.30
N TRP A 88 -12.15 -1.52 -16.57
CA TRP A 88 -10.99 -0.65 -16.45
C TRP A 88 -10.44 -0.25 -17.83
N ASN A 89 -10.30 1.06 -18.05
CA ASN A 89 -9.71 1.58 -19.28
C ASN A 89 -8.18 1.57 -19.17
N LYS A 90 -7.51 0.75 -19.99
CA LYS A 90 -6.05 0.63 -20.04
C LYS A 90 -5.31 1.95 -20.35
N ASP A 91 -5.98 2.87 -21.05
CA ASP A 91 -5.41 4.16 -21.47
C ASP A 91 -5.82 5.30 -20.50
N SER A 92 -6.19 4.96 -19.27
CA SER A 92 -6.57 5.92 -18.23
C SER A 92 -5.40 6.86 -17.91
N SER A 93 -5.69 8.15 -17.80
CA SER A 93 -4.74 9.24 -17.54
C SER A 93 -5.24 10.15 -16.42
N THR A 94 -4.41 11.11 -16.00
CA THR A 94 -4.75 12.15 -15.04
C THR A 94 -5.97 12.96 -15.49
N LYS A 95 -6.20 13.11 -16.79
CA LYS A 95 -7.37 13.81 -17.34
C LYS A 95 -8.69 13.08 -17.04
N ASN A 96 -8.64 11.76 -16.81
CA ASN A 96 -9.81 10.96 -16.46
C ASN A 96 -10.14 11.01 -14.96
N LEU A 97 -9.24 11.53 -14.13
CA LEU A 97 -9.44 11.64 -12.68
C LEU A 97 -10.35 12.81 -12.32
N ILE A 98 -11.06 12.69 -11.19
CA ILE A 98 -11.79 13.82 -10.61
C ILE A 98 -10.82 14.96 -10.22
N PRO A 99 -11.24 16.24 -10.27
CA PRO A 99 -10.33 17.38 -10.04
C PRO A 99 -9.58 17.34 -8.71
N ARG A 100 -10.21 16.79 -7.66
CA ARG A 100 -9.56 16.58 -6.36
C ARG A 100 -8.31 15.69 -6.47
N LEU A 101 -8.41 14.58 -7.20
CA LEU A 101 -7.30 13.63 -7.36
C LEU A 101 -6.23 14.17 -8.32
N GLN A 102 -6.61 14.94 -9.33
CA GLN A 102 -5.65 15.67 -10.17
C GLN A 102 -4.78 16.61 -9.35
N LYS A 103 -5.38 17.36 -8.41
CA LYS A 103 -4.63 18.25 -7.49
C LYS A 103 -3.68 17.46 -6.59
N ILE A 104 -4.14 16.32 -6.06
CA ILE A 104 -3.29 15.45 -5.23
C ILE A 104 -2.10 14.90 -6.02
N TRP A 105 -2.33 14.44 -7.26
CA TRP A 105 -1.25 14.00 -8.15
C TRP A 105 -0.21 15.10 -8.39
N LYS A 106 -0.64 16.33 -8.71
CA LYS A 106 0.28 17.49 -8.86
C LYS A 106 1.07 17.76 -7.59
N ASN A 107 0.44 17.67 -6.43
CA ASN A 107 1.11 17.90 -5.15
C ASN A 107 2.20 16.83 -4.90
N TYR A 108 1.93 15.56 -5.17
CA TYR A 108 2.93 14.50 -5.03
C TYR A 108 4.12 14.68 -5.98
N LEU A 109 3.86 15.07 -7.23
CA LEU A 109 4.93 15.43 -8.17
C LEU A 109 5.81 16.56 -7.63
N SER A 110 5.20 17.62 -7.11
CA SER A 110 5.94 18.76 -6.56
C SER A 110 6.73 18.42 -5.29
N MET A 111 6.21 17.52 -4.44
CA MET A 111 6.90 17.15 -3.20
C MET A 111 8.13 16.29 -3.46
N ASN A 112 8.06 15.37 -4.43
CA ASN A 112 9.13 14.43 -4.79
C ASN A 112 9.89 13.88 -3.55
N LYS A 113 9.12 13.36 -2.59
CA LYS A 113 9.62 12.98 -1.25
C LYS A 113 10.85 12.06 -1.32
N TYR A 114 10.84 11.13 -2.28
CA TYR A 114 11.87 10.10 -2.42
C TYR A 114 12.97 10.47 -3.42
N LYS A 115 13.02 11.74 -3.87
CA LYS A 115 14.05 12.28 -4.79
C LYS A 115 14.14 11.50 -6.10
N VAL A 116 13.01 11.09 -6.63
CA VAL A 116 12.91 10.39 -7.91
C VAL A 116 13.43 11.29 -9.03
N SER A 117 14.35 10.76 -9.82
CA SER A 117 14.85 11.40 -11.03
C SER A 117 14.96 10.34 -12.12
N TYR A 118 13.84 10.10 -12.81
CA TYR A 118 13.77 9.08 -13.84
C TYR A 118 14.65 9.43 -15.03
N LYS A 119 15.52 8.50 -15.44
CA LYS A 119 16.45 8.62 -16.57
C LYS A 119 16.29 7.50 -17.61
N GLY A 120 15.25 6.67 -17.46
CA GLY A 120 14.94 5.60 -18.41
C GLY A 120 14.33 6.13 -19.71
N PRO A 121 13.91 5.22 -20.61
CA PRO A 121 13.24 5.55 -21.86
C PRO A 121 12.01 6.45 -21.62
N GLY A 122 11.76 7.39 -22.54
CA GLY A 122 10.71 8.41 -22.36
C GLY A 122 9.32 7.81 -22.12
N PRO A 123 8.45 8.50 -21.36
CA PRO A 123 7.13 7.98 -20.99
C PRO A 123 6.28 7.65 -22.21
N GLY A 124 5.60 6.50 -22.15
CA GLY A 124 4.64 6.05 -23.17
C GLY A 124 5.16 4.98 -24.13
N VAL A 125 6.20 4.23 -23.73
CA VAL A 125 6.67 3.06 -24.48
C VAL A 125 5.56 2.02 -24.55
N LYS A 126 5.33 1.48 -25.75
CA LYS A 126 4.30 0.44 -25.98
C LYS A 126 4.96 -0.93 -26.05
N PHE A 127 4.48 -1.85 -25.23
CA PHE A 127 4.86 -3.26 -25.26
C PHE A 127 3.66 -4.12 -25.69
N SER A 128 3.93 -5.28 -26.30
CA SER A 128 2.96 -6.37 -26.29
C SER A 128 2.83 -6.93 -24.87
N ALA A 129 1.77 -7.69 -24.59
CA ALA A 129 1.60 -8.29 -23.27
C ALA A 129 2.76 -9.23 -22.93
N GLU A 130 3.18 -10.07 -23.88
CA GLU A 130 4.28 -11.02 -23.72
C GLU A 130 5.62 -10.31 -23.52
N ALA A 131 5.87 -9.26 -24.29
CA ALA A 131 7.08 -8.47 -24.17
C ALA A 131 7.16 -7.76 -22.81
N LEU A 132 6.05 -7.21 -22.31
CA LEU A 132 5.99 -6.57 -20.99
C LEU A 132 6.21 -7.58 -19.86
N LEU A 133 5.66 -8.79 -19.98
CA LEU A 133 5.88 -9.85 -18.98
C LEU A 133 7.35 -10.27 -18.92
N CYS A 134 8.00 -10.46 -20.07
CA CYS A 134 9.45 -10.71 -20.11
C CYS A 134 10.23 -9.53 -19.54
N HIS A 135 9.86 -8.29 -19.90
CA HIS A 135 10.51 -7.08 -19.39
C HIS A 135 10.42 -6.99 -17.87
N LEU A 136 9.25 -7.26 -17.28
CA LEU A 136 9.04 -7.32 -15.83
C LEU A 136 9.90 -8.41 -15.18
N ARG A 137 9.92 -9.62 -15.75
CA ARG A 137 10.72 -10.74 -15.23
C ARG A 137 12.21 -10.41 -15.20
N ASP A 138 12.71 -9.75 -16.23
CA ASP A 138 14.15 -9.55 -16.42
C ASP A 138 14.67 -8.28 -15.69
N HIS A 139 13.79 -7.30 -15.43
CA HIS A 139 14.19 -6.00 -14.85
C HIS A 139 13.69 -5.76 -13.42
N VAL A 140 12.79 -6.59 -12.87
CA VAL A 140 12.28 -6.46 -11.49
C VAL A 140 12.79 -7.63 -10.65
N ASN A 141 13.77 -7.35 -9.79
CA ASN A 141 14.37 -8.38 -8.96
C ASN A 141 13.57 -8.60 -7.67
N VAL A 142 12.73 -9.64 -7.71
CA VAL A 142 11.99 -10.11 -6.53
C VAL A 142 12.93 -10.87 -5.59
N SER A 143 13.49 -10.14 -4.62
CA SER A 143 14.39 -10.67 -3.62
C SER A 143 14.17 -10.05 -2.24
N MET A 144 14.50 -10.82 -1.20
CA MET A 144 14.41 -10.41 0.20
C MET A 144 15.82 -10.05 0.70
N VAL A 145 15.89 -9.23 1.75
CA VAL A 145 17.14 -9.00 2.48
C VAL A 145 17.61 -10.32 3.07
N GLU A 146 18.89 -10.64 2.85
CA GLU A 146 19.55 -11.85 3.33
C GLU A 146 20.60 -11.50 4.40
N ALA A 147 21.01 -12.50 5.19
CA ALA A 147 22.02 -12.32 6.24
C ALA A 147 23.42 -11.97 5.68
N THR A 148 23.63 -12.06 4.37
CA THR A 148 24.84 -11.64 3.66
C THR A 148 24.84 -10.16 3.30
N ASP A 149 23.67 -9.51 3.26
CA ASP A 149 23.54 -8.10 2.91
C ASP A 149 23.97 -7.21 4.09
N PHE A 150 24.99 -6.35 3.93
CA PHE A 150 25.36 -5.39 4.96
C PHE A 150 24.24 -4.33 5.16
N PRO A 151 23.85 -3.98 6.41
CA PRO A 151 24.44 -4.35 7.70
C PRO A 151 23.76 -5.54 8.41
N PHE A 152 22.93 -6.33 7.73
CA PHE A 152 22.23 -7.49 8.28
C PHE A 152 23.16 -8.69 8.54
N ASN A 153 24.42 -8.62 8.10
CA ASN A 153 25.49 -9.55 8.43
C ASN A 153 26.22 -9.23 9.75
N THR A 154 25.81 -8.20 10.48
CA THR A 154 26.43 -7.80 11.76
C THR A 154 25.85 -8.60 12.94
N SER A 155 26.56 -8.63 14.06
CA SER A 155 26.12 -9.33 15.29
C SER A 155 24.78 -8.82 15.84
N GLU A 156 24.42 -7.56 15.59
CA GLU A 156 23.13 -6.98 15.99
C GLU A 156 21.93 -7.63 15.27
N TRP A 157 22.18 -8.26 14.11
CA TRP A 157 21.18 -8.91 13.25
C TRP A 157 21.25 -10.43 13.28
N GLU A 158 22.21 -11.00 14.01
CA GLU A 158 22.41 -12.44 14.09
C GLU A 158 21.13 -13.15 14.56
N GLY A 159 20.67 -14.12 13.76
CA GLY A 159 19.49 -14.94 14.06
C GLY A 159 18.12 -14.30 13.81
N TYR A 160 18.03 -13.03 13.38
CA TYR A 160 16.72 -12.39 13.15
C TYR A 160 16.11 -12.68 11.78
N LEU A 161 16.91 -12.73 10.73
CA LEU A 161 16.43 -13.03 9.38
C LEU A 161 16.21 -14.55 9.19
N PRO A 162 15.21 -14.98 8.40
CA PRO A 162 15.05 -16.38 8.05
C PRO A 162 16.30 -16.94 7.36
N LYS A 163 16.70 -18.17 7.73
CA LYS A 163 17.87 -18.85 7.14
C LYS A 163 17.62 -19.31 5.70
N GLU A 164 16.39 -19.72 5.41
CA GLU A 164 15.99 -20.23 4.11
C GLU A 164 15.40 -19.11 3.25
N ASN A 165 15.74 -19.13 1.96
CA ASN A 165 15.17 -18.21 0.98
C ASN A 165 13.64 -18.39 0.90
N ILE A 166 12.91 -17.30 0.65
CA ILE A 166 11.46 -17.35 0.54
C ILE A 166 10.98 -18.34 -0.53
N ARG A 167 11.73 -18.51 -1.62
CA ARG A 167 11.41 -19.46 -2.70
C ARG A 167 11.43 -20.93 -2.24
N THR A 168 12.13 -21.24 -1.16
CA THR A 168 12.16 -22.57 -0.54
C THR A 168 10.96 -22.78 0.40
N LYS A 169 10.45 -21.70 1.02
CA LYS A 169 9.31 -21.76 1.95
C LYS A 169 7.96 -21.53 1.27
N ALA A 170 7.94 -20.85 0.14
CA ALA A 170 6.74 -20.41 -0.58
C ALA A 170 6.70 -21.03 -1.99
N GLY A 171 6.01 -22.15 -2.12
CA GLY A 171 5.79 -22.82 -3.41
C GLY A 171 6.96 -23.69 -3.88
N PRO A 172 7.08 -23.96 -5.20
CA PRO A 172 6.23 -23.40 -6.26
C PRO A 172 4.77 -23.87 -6.15
N TRP A 173 3.84 -22.99 -6.50
CA TRP A 173 2.39 -23.24 -6.48
C TRP A 173 1.82 -23.16 -7.90
N GLY A 174 0.74 -23.88 -8.17
CA GLY A 174 0.09 -23.87 -9.49
C GLY A 174 -0.88 -22.69 -9.64
N ARG A 175 -1.81 -22.54 -8.70
CA ARG A 175 -2.83 -21.48 -8.71
C ARG A 175 -2.70 -20.61 -7.46
N CYS A 176 -2.58 -19.31 -7.65
CA CYS A 176 -2.46 -18.32 -6.57
C CYS A 176 -3.57 -17.26 -6.66
N ALA A 177 -4.08 -16.81 -5.51
CA ALA A 177 -5.01 -15.70 -5.42
C ALA A 177 -4.39 -14.49 -4.70
N VAL A 178 -4.48 -13.31 -5.31
CA VAL A 178 -4.10 -12.04 -4.68
C VAL A 178 -5.37 -11.29 -4.29
N VAL A 179 -5.62 -11.15 -2.98
CA VAL A 179 -6.87 -10.56 -2.48
C VAL A 179 -6.63 -9.10 -2.08
N SER A 180 -7.12 -8.17 -2.92
CA SER A 180 -7.09 -6.73 -2.60
C SER A 180 -7.86 -6.43 -1.30
N SER A 181 -7.62 -5.26 -0.69
CA SER A 181 -8.39 -4.80 0.47
C SER A 181 -9.55 -3.86 0.08
N ALA A 182 -10.02 -3.93 -1.16
CA ALA A 182 -11.05 -3.03 -1.68
C ALA A 182 -12.44 -3.34 -1.11
N GLY A 183 -13.22 -2.29 -0.85
CA GLY A 183 -14.60 -2.43 -0.36
C GLY A 183 -15.56 -3.08 -1.35
N SER A 184 -15.17 -3.19 -2.64
CA SER A 184 -15.94 -3.88 -3.68
C SER A 184 -16.01 -5.40 -3.48
N LEU A 185 -15.19 -5.97 -2.60
CA LEU A 185 -15.30 -7.39 -2.23
C LEU A 185 -16.53 -7.68 -1.38
N LYS A 186 -17.10 -6.69 -0.71
CA LYS A 186 -18.29 -6.88 0.13
C LYS A 186 -19.45 -7.41 -0.71
N SER A 187 -20.06 -8.50 -0.25
CA SER A 187 -21.16 -9.21 -0.91
C SER A 187 -20.80 -9.79 -2.29
N SER A 188 -19.52 -9.96 -2.60
CA SER A 188 -19.06 -10.61 -3.83
C SER A 188 -19.19 -12.13 -3.81
N GLN A 189 -19.25 -12.73 -2.62
CA GLN A 189 -19.32 -14.18 -2.43
C GLN A 189 -18.12 -14.96 -3.03
N LEU A 190 -16.99 -14.29 -3.26
CA LEU A 190 -15.79 -14.87 -3.85
C LEU A 190 -15.01 -15.80 -2.91
N GLY A 191 -15.43 -15.93 -1.64
CA GLY A 191 -14.63 -16.60 -0.62
C GLY A 191 -14.26 -18.04 -0.94
N ARG A 192 -15.18 -18.81 -1.54
CA ARG A 192 -14.89 -20.20 -1.97
C ARG A 192 -13.90 -20.22 -3.14
N GLU A 193 -14.13 -19.41 -4.16
CA GLU A 193 -13.24 -19.32 -5.32
C GLU A 193 -11.82 -18.92 -4.91
N ILE A 194 -11.69 -17.99 -3.95
CA ILE A 194 -10.39 -17.59 -3.39
C ILE A 194 -9.72 -18.78 -2.69
N ASP A 195 -10.45 -19.49 -1.83
CA ASP A 195 -9.91 -20.60 -1.04
C ASP A 195 -9.55 -21.84 -1.88
N ASP A 196 -10.06 -21.94 -3.12
CA ASP A 196 -9.74 -23.00 -4.11
C ASP A 196 -8.34 -22.86 -4.76
N HIS A 197 -7.55 -21.86 -4.36
CA HIS A 197 -6.17 -21.66 -4.83
C HIS A 197 -5.15 -22.32 -3.90
N ASP A 198 -3.99 -22.72 -4.42
CA ASP A 198 -2.92 -23.33 -3.62
C ASP A 198 -2.36 -22.35 -2.57
N ALA A 199 -2.27 -21.07 -2.94
CA ALA A 199 -1.81 -19.99 -2.06
C ALA A 199 -2.66 -18.73 -2.17
N VAL A 200 -2.84 -18.05 -1.04
CA VAL A 200 -3.60 -16.79 -0.94
C VAL A 200 -2.72 -15.70 -0.34
N LEU A 201 -2.53 -14.60 -1.08
CA LEU A 201 -1.80 -13.42 -0.63
C LEU A 201 -2.77 -12.32 -0.17
N ARG A 202 -2.53 -11.76 1.01
CA ARG A 202 -3.30 -10.65 1.59
C ARG A 202 -2.39 -9.48 1.99
N PHE A 203 -3.01 -8.34 2.29
CA PHE A 203 -2.29 -7.10 2.58
C PHE A 203 -2.55 -6.57 3.98
N ASN A 204 -1.51 -6.04 4.61
CA ASN A 204 -1.58 -5.28 5.86
C ASN A 204 -2.44 -6.01 6.92
N GLY A 205 -3.36 -5.31 7.58
CA GLY A 205 -4.30 -5.86 8.55
C GLY A 205 -5.65 -6.29 7.96
N ALA A 206 -5.72 -6.66 6.66
CA ALA A 206 -6.98 -7.14 6.07
C ALA A 206 -7.43 -8.45 6.75
N PRO A 207 -8.57 -8.46 7.46
CA PRO A 207 -9.02 -9.62 8.22
C PRO A 207 -9.79 -10.62 7.34
N THR A 208 -9.80 -11.88 7.76
CA THR A 208 -10.67 -12.94 7.22
C THR A 208 -11.91 -13.15 8.09
N ALA A 209 -11.75 -13.03 9.41
CA ALA A 209 -12.84 -13.17 10.37
C ALA A 209 -13.97 -12.16 10.11
N ASN A 210 -15.20 -12.67 10.07
CA ASN A 210 -16.45 -11.98 9.73
C ASN A 210 -16.62 -11.60 8.25
N PHE A 211 -15.69 -11.98 7.38
CA PHE A 211 -15.73 -11.68 5.93
C PHE A 211 -15.56 -12.92 5.05
N GLN A 212 -15.54 -14.12 5.64
CA GLN A 212 -15.15 -15.37 4.99
C GLN A 212 -15.92 -15.66 3.70
N GLN A 213 -17.22 -15.34 3.66
CA GLN A 213 -18.05 -15.54 2.47
C GLN A 213 -17.54 -14.75 1.27
N ASP A 214 -16.98 -13.57 1.51
CA ASP A 214 -16.54 -12.64 0.47
C ASP A 214 -15.05 -12.73 0.18
N VAL A 215 -14.24 -12.99 1.22
CA VAL A 215 -12.77 -12.90 1.10
C VAL A 215 -12.05 -14.22 1.34
N GLY A 216 -12.75 -15.29 1.71
CA GLY A 216 -12.18 -16.58 2.03
C GLY A 216 -11.61 -16.64 3.45
N THR A 217 -11.04 -17.79 3.79
CA THR A 217 -10.52 -18.12 5.12
C THR A 217 -9.00 -18.19 5.17
N ARG A 218 -8.34 -18.52 4.05
CA ARG A 218 -6.91 -18.84 4.02
C ARG A 218 -6.02 -17.61 3.89
N THR A 219 -4.87 -17.61 4.57
CA THR A 219 -3.77 -16.67 4.33
C THR A 219 -2.44 -17.42 4.25
N THR A 220 -1.83 -17.46 3.07
CA THR A 220 -0.52 -18.11 2.87
C THR A 220 0.62 -17.12 2.93
N ILE A 221 0.45 -15.93 2.33
CA ILE A 221 1.41 -14.82 2.38
C ILE A 221 0.69 -13.55 2.81
N ARG A 222 1.31 -12.75 3.67
CA ARG A 222 0.83 -11.42 4.03
C ARG A 222 1.91 -10.37 3.79
N LEU A 223 1.65 -9.47 2.84
CA LEU A 223 2.52 -8.34 2.53
C LEU A 223 2.07 -7.10 3.30
N MET A 224 2.97 -6.52 4.09
CA MET A 224 2.70 -5.40 4.98
C MET A 224 3.66 -4.25 4.69
N ASN A 225 3.18 -3.01 4.75
CA ASN A 225 4.08 -1.85 4.75
C ASN A 225 4.72 -1.66 6.14
N SER A 226 5.88 -0.99 6.15
CA SER A 226 6.62 -0.63 7.35
C SER A 226 5.84 0.25 8.32
N GLN A 227 5.00 1.15 7.82
CA GLN A 227 4.15 2.02 8.65
C GLN A 227 3.28 1.18 9.61
N LEU A 228 2.66 0.12 9.13
CA LEU A 228 1.86 -0.79 9.95
C LEU A 228 2.73 -1.43 11.03
N VAL A 229 3.86 -2.01 10.63
CA VAL A 229 4.78 -2.70 11.56
C VAL A 229 5.33 -1.76 12.63
N THR A 230 5.56 -0.47 12.30
CA THR A 230 6.07 0.53 13.24
C THR A 230 5.00 1.13 14.16
N THR A 231 3.78 1.37 13.66
CA THR A 231 2.82 2.25 14.35
C THR A 231 1.56 1.55 14.85
N GLU A 232 1.22 0.37 14.31
CA GLU A 232 0.02 -0.36 14.72
C GLU A 232 0.33 -1.25 15.92
N GLY A 233 -0.07 -0.82 17.12
CA GLY A 233 0.15 -1.57 18.36
C GLY A 233 -0.52 -2.94 18.38
N ARG A 234 -1.48 -3.21 17.49
CA ARG A 234 -2.08 -4.54 17.30
C ARG A 234 -1.18 -5.51 16.54
N PHE A 235 -0.18 -5.05 15.79
CA PHE A 235 0.70 -5.92 15.01
C PHE A 235 1.37 -7.01 15.88
N LEU A 236 1.85 -6.64 17.07
CA LEU A 236 2.49 -7.57 18.01
C LEU A 236 1.50 -8.37 18.88
N LYS A 237 0.19 -8.22 18.68
CA LYS A 237 -0.84 -8.76 19.59
C LYS A 237 -1.92 -9.57 18.90
N ASP A 238 -2.33 -9.14 17.71
CA ASP A 238 -3.44 -9.73 16.97
C ASP A 238 -2.99 -11.04 16.31
N SER A 239 -3.73 -12.11 16.56
CA SER A 239 -3.43 -13.44 16.01
C SER A 239 -3.56 -13.49 14.49
N LEU A 240 -4.21 -12.50 13.86
CA LEU A 240 -4.28 -12.35 12.40
C LEU A 240 -2.91 -12.40 11.73
N TYR A 241 -1.87 -11.89 12.38
CA TYR A 241 -0.52 -11.83 11.80
C TYR A 241 0.24 -13.15 11.96
N ASN A 242 -0.24 -14.08 12.77
CA ASN A 242 0.47 -15.31 13.12
C ASN A 242 0.24 -16.44 12.09
N GLU A 243 -0.47 -16.15 11.00
CA GLU A 243 -0.77 -17.09 9.92
C GLU A 243 0.13 -16.84 8.70
N GLY A 244 0.68 -17.91 8.13
CA GLY A 244 1.41 -17.88 6.87
C GLY A 244 2.77 -17.16 6.95
N ILE A 245 3.29 -16.80 5.78
CA ILE A 245 4.56 -16.10 5.61
C ILE A 245 4.32 -14.59 5.63
N LEU A 246 5.11 -13.87 6.42
CA LEU A 246 5.07 -12.42 6.48
C LEU A 246 6.14 -11.79 5.60
N ILE A 247 5.81 -10.68 4.93
CA ILE A 247 6.76 -9.85 4.21
C ILE A 247 6.50 -8.40 4.62
N VAL A 248 7.54 -7.69 5.07
CA VAL A 248 7.49 -6.24 5.26
C VAL A 248 8.26 -5.54 4.15
N TRP A 249 7.74 -4.42 3.66
CA TRP A 249 8.45 -3.54 2.73
C TRP A 249 8.39 -2.09 3.21
N ASP A 250 9.42 -1.32 2.89
CA ASP A 250 9.57 0.09 3.28
C ASP A 250 10.00 0.92 2.06
N PRO A 251 9.37 2.09 1.80
CA PRO A 251 9.86 3.03 0.80
C PRO A 251 11.28 3.51 1.09
N SER A 252 12.19 3.36 0.13
CA SER A 252 13.53 3.93 0.20
C SER A 252 13.64 5.23 -0.61
N ILE A 253 14.74 5.97 -0.47
CA ILE A 253 15.10 6.97 -1.48
C ILE A 253 15.30 6.26 -2.82
N TYR A 254 14.86 6.89 -3.92
CA TYR A 254 14.97 6.33 -5.26
C TYR A 254 16.40 5.86 -5.57
N HIS A 255 16.54 4.62 -6.04
CA HIS A 255 17.82 3.92 -6.31
C HIS A 255 18.81 3.90 -5.14
N SER A 256 18.31 3.94 -3.88
CA SER A 256 19.14 3.71 -2.70
C SER A 256 19.57 2.25 -2.59
N ASP A 257 20.82 2.04 -2.19
CA ASP A 257 21.31 0.74 -1.73
C ASP A 257 20.80 0.40 -0.32
N ILE A 258 20.96 -0.86 0.09
CA ILE A 258 20.55 -1.36 1.40
C ILE A 258 21.19 -0.57 2.55
N PRO A 259 22.52 -0.31 2.57
CA PRO A 259 23.13 0.41 3.69
C PRO A 259 22.64 1.85 3.86
N LYS A 260 22.40 2.58 2.76
CA LYS A 260 21.84 3.95 2.82
C LYS A 260 20.38 3.92 3.27
N TRP A 261 19.59 2.97 2.78
CA TRP A 261 18.20 2.80 3.20
C TRP A 261 18.11 2.44 4.68
N TYR A 262 18.94 1.51 5.16
CA TYR A 262 18.97 1.11 6.57
C TYR A 262 19.20 2.28 7.52
N LYS A 263 20.02 3.26 7.12
CA LYS A 263 20.28 4.47 7.91
C LYS A 263 19.11 5.46 7.93
N ASN A 264 18.25 5.43 6.92
CA ASN A 264 17.13 6.37 6.79
C ASN A 264 15.91 5.67 6.14
N PRO A 265 15.29 4.70 6.84
CA PRO A 265 14.04 4.09 6.40
C PRO A 265 12.90 5.11 6.47
N ASP A 266 11.82 4.92 5.71
CA ASP A 266 10.65 5.80 5.80
C ASP A 266 9.93 5.63 7.14
N TYR A 267 9.86 4.39 7.63
CA TYR A 267 9.48 4.06 9.00
C TYR A 267 10.50 3.12 9.64
N SER A 268 10.96 3.43 10.84
CA SER A 268 11.91 2.59 11.58
C SER A 268 11.22 1.35 12.16
N PHE A 269 10.97 0.34 11.31
CA PHE A 269 10.26 -0.89 11.69
C PHE A 269 11.15 -1.97 12.31
N PHE A 270 12.48 -1.79 12.29
CA PHE A 270 13.45 -2.83 12.68
C PHE A 270 13.25 -3.36 14.11
N ASP A 271 12.99 -2.49 15.10
CA ASP A 271 12.76 -2.93 16.48
C ASP A 271 11.47 -3.75 16.63
N SER A 272 10.41 -3.36 15.93
CA SER A 272 9.14 -4.08 15.91
C SER A 272 9.26 -5.40 15.16
N PHE A 273 10.03 -5.44 14.07
CA PHE A 273 10.39 -6.67 13.37
C PHE A 273 11.16 -7.63 14.29
N LYS A 274 12.23 -7.16 14.95
CA LYS A 274 13.01 -7.96 15.91
C LYS A 274 12.14 -8.46 17.07
N SER A 275 11.23 -7.62 17.58
CA SER A 275 10.29 -8.00 18.64
C SER A 275 9.32 -9.10 18.18
N TYR A 276 8.74 -8.98 16.98
CA TYR A 276 7.88 -10.00 16.42
C TYR A 276 8.62 -11.33 16.21
N ARG A 277 9.84 -11.29 15.65
CA ARG A 277 10.68 -12.48 15.44
C ARG A 277 11.00 -13.23 16.74
N LYS A 278 11.14 -12.52 17.87
CA LYS A 278 11.32 -13.14 19.19
C LYS A 278 10.06 -13.85 19.67
N LEU A 279 8.88 -13.30 19.38
CA LEU A 279 7.58 -13.88 19.75
C LEU A 279 7.19 -15.07 18.86
N HIS A 280 7.58 -15.03 17.59
CA HIS A 280 7.21 -16.01 16.56
C HIS A 280 8.44 -16.50 15.80
N PRO A 281 9.39 -17.21 16.46
CA PRO A 281 10.67 -17.58 15.87
C PRO A 281 10.51 -18.52 14.65
N ASP A 282 9.50 -19.39 14.67
CA ASP A 282 9.26 -20.41 13.65
C ASP A 282 8.48 -19.90 12.43
N GLN A 283 7.82 -18.74 12.55
CA GLN A 283 7.06 -18.18 11.44
C GLN A 283 7.99 -17.42 10.48
N PRO A 284 8.03 -17.74 9.17
CA PRO A 284 8.87 -17.03 8.23
C PRO A 284 8.43 -15.57 8.08
N PHE A 285 9.37 -14.64 8.27
CA PHE A 285 9.13 -13.22 8.14
C PHE A 285 10.31 -12.54 7.44
N TYR A 286 10.06 -12.09 6.21
CA TYR A 286 11.05 -11.51 5.31
C TYR A 286 10.93 -9.98 5.23
N ILE A 287 12.02 -9.36 4.81
CA ILE A 287 12.08 -7.93 4.47
C ILE A 287 12.34 -7.83 2.97
N LEU A 288 11.46 -7.16 2.22
CA LEU A 288 11.65 -6.93 0.79
C LEU A 288 12.86 -6.00 0.57
N LYS A 289 13.72 -6.31 -0.41
CA LYS A 289 14.84 -5.41 -0.75
C LYS A 289 14.32 -4.04 -1.22
N PRO A 290 14.93 -2.92 -0.76
CA PRO A 290 14.44 -1.57 -1.02
C PRO A 290 14.47 -1.14 -2.50
N GLN A 291 15.17 -1.89 -3.36
CA GLN A 291 15.29 -1.64 -4.80
C GLN A 291 14.05 -2.10 -5.56
N MET A 292 13.44 -3.23 -5.17
CA MET A 292 12.36 -3.87 -5.93
C MET A 292 11.16 -2.95 -6.21
N PRO A 293 10.66 -2.13 -5.25
CA PRO A 293 9.59 -1.18 -5.55
C PRO A 293 9.96 -0.14 -6.61
N TRP A 294 11.23 0.27 -6.67
CA TRP A 294 11.70 1.29 -7.62
C TRP A 294 12.01 0.71 -9.00
N GLU A 295 12.52 -0.51 -9.07
CA GLU A 295 12.65 -1.27 -10.32
C GLU A 295 11.28 -1.44 -10.99
N LEU A 296 10.26 -1.80 -10.21
CA LEU A 296 8.89 -1.88 -10.72
C LEU A 296 8.32 -0.49 -11.08
N TRP A 297 8.64 0.54 -10.30
CA TRP A 297 8.23 1.92 -10.62
C TRP A 297 8.82 2.40 -11.95
N ASP A 298 10.07 2.04 -12.25
CA ASP A 298 10.75 2.41 -13.49
C ASP A 298 10.01 1.84 -14.71
N VAL A 299 9.57 0.58 -14.64
CA VAL A 299 8.75 -0.05 -15.69
C VAL A 299 7.39 0.65 -15.82
N ILE A 300 6.73 0.98 -14.70
CA ILE A 300 5.42 1.66 -14.74
C ILE A 300 5.55 3.07 -15.34
N GLN A 301 6.61 3.81 -14.99
CA GLN A 301 6.86 5.14 -15.57
C GLN A 301 7.19 5.05 -17.07
N GLU A 302 7.94 4.04 -17.49
CA GLU A 302 8.28 3.80 -18.90
C GLU A 302 7.02 3.65 -19.78
N ILE A 303 6.05 2.85 -19.34
CA ILE A 303 4.82 2.58 -20.09
C ILE A 303 3.77 3.68 -19.97
N SER A 304 3.81 4.47 -18.89
CA SER A 304 2.80 5.49 -18.63
C SER A 304 2.95 6.65 -19.59
N PRO A 305 1.85 7.18 -20.19
CA PRO A 305 1.93 8.27 -21.17
C PRO A 305 2.30 9.63 -20.57
N GLU A 306 2.39 9.72 -19.24
CA GLU A 306 2.70 10.94 -18.50
C GLU A 306 3.50 10.61 -17.23
N GLN A 307 3.97 11.65 -16.53
CA GLN A 307 4.69 11.46 -15.27
C GLN A 307 3.75 10.88 -14.20
N ILE A 308 4.13 9.75 -13.61
CA ILE A 308 3.39 9.15 -12.50
C ILE A 308 3.85 9.75 -11.17
N GLN A 309 3.11 9.48 -10.09
CA GLN A 309 3.50 9.97 -8.77
C GLN A 309 4.89 9.43 -8.40
N PRO A 310 5.81 10.27 -7.88
CA PRO A 310 7.17 9.85 -7.49
C PRO A 310 7.17 9.17 -6.11
N ASN A 311 6.28 8.20 -5.95
CA ASN A 311 6.10 7.35 -4.78
C ASN A 311 6.18 5.89 -5.25
N PRO A 312 6.62 4.94 -4.42
CA PRO A 312 6.69 3.54 -4.82
C PRO A 312 5.29 2.98 -5.15
N PRO A 313 5.22 1.89 -5.93
CA PRO A 313 3.96 1.21 -6.24
C PRO A 313 3.22 0.76 -4.98
N SER A 314 1.90 0.67 -5.07
CA SER A 314 1.09 0.17 -3.95
C SER A 314 1.45 -1.28 -3.60
N SER A 315 1.20 -1.71 -2.36
CA SER A 315 1.44 -3.10 -1.95
C SER A 315 0.74 -4.12 -2.86
N GLY A 316 -0.44 -3.78 -3.39
CA GLY A 316 -1.15 -4.61 -4.37
C GLY A 316 -0.34 -4.83 -5.64
N MET A 317 0.27 -3.77 -6.18
CA MET A 317 1.12 -3.85 -7.36
C MET A 317 2.44 -4.58 -7.08
N LEU A 318 3.03 -4.40 -5.89
CA LEU A 318 4.21 -5.15 -5.47
C LEU A 318 3.93 -6.66 -5.44
N ALA A 319 2.80 -7.09 -4.88
CA ALA A 319 2.42 -8.50 -4.88
C ALA A 319 2.16 -9.07 -6.29
N TYR A 320 1.58 -8.27 -7.18
CA TYR A 320 1.45 -8.66 -8.59
C TYR A 320 2.83 -8.83 -9.25
N GLY A 321 3.76 -7.90 -9.02
CA GLY A 321 5.15 -8.02 -9.46
C GLY A 321 5.84 -9.27 -8.91
N GLN A 322 5.58 -9.63 -7.65
CA GLN A 322 6.13 -10.86 -7.03
C GLN A 322 5.55 -12.15 -7.63
N SER A 323 4.27 -12.14 -8.03
CA SER A 323 3.59 -13.31 -8.59
C SER A 323 3.76 -13.47 -10.10
N SER A 324 4.14 -12.42 -10.83
CA SER A 324 4.30 -12.44 -12.29
C SER A 324 5.71 -12.79 -12.76
N VAL A 325 6.68 -12.87 -11.84
CA VAL A 325 8.11 -13.12 -12.15
C VAL A 325 8.46 -14.64 -12.06
N HIS A 326 7.49 -15.49 -11.72
CA HIS A 326 7.66 -16.94 -11.55
C HIS A 326 6.62 -17.71 -12.35
#